data_AF-A0AAD1W104-F1
#
_entry.id   AF-A0AAD1W104-F1
#
_cell.length_a   1.000
_cell.length_b   1.000
_cell.length_c   1.000
_cell.angle_alpha   90.00
_cell.angle_beta   90.00
_cell.angle_gamma   90.00
#
_symmetry.space_group_name_H-M   'P 1'
#
loop_
_entity.id
_entity.type
_entity.pdbx_description
1 polymer ?
#
loop_
_entity_poly.entity_id
_entity_poly.type
_entity_poly.pdbx_seq_one_letter_code
_entity_poly.pdbx_strand_id
1 'polypeptide(L)'
;MKREVNIVPNAVSSEAMKQKYTQPMKQNYETLLVSTQDCITTITMNRPEKKNAMSPQMCFELSAALEDAANDDSVFTVITGAGDYFSSGSDLTSALKSKEQLDAPPVNSENPFRHIVKKIIDFQKPLIAVVNGPAIGIGVTVLALFDTVYATERATFNTPFTKLALHPEACSSYTFPRIMGPSKAIEILMFNRKFTAREACDIGLVAEVFPDNSFHREVRTKLKEYAKLPKNMCFELSAALEDAANDDSVFTVITGAGDYFSSGSDLTSALKSKEQLDAPPVNSENPFRHIVKKIIDFQKPLIAVVNGPAIGIGVTVLALFDTVYATERATFNTPFTKLALHPEACSSYTFPRIMGPSKAIEILMFNKKFTAREACDIGLVAEVFPDNSFHREVRTKLKEYAKLPKNCLTASKLLIRDMEKEKLHEVCDKEFELIQKRANSKESLEAIKNFFQKKAKL
;
A
#
# COMPACT_ATOMS: atom_id res chain seq x y z
N MET A 1 37.73 37.09 19.79
CA MET A 1 39.10 36.50 19.77
C MET A 1 39.08 35.33 18.81
N LYS A 2 39.85 35.40 17.72
CA LYS A 2 39.99 34.32 16.72
C LYS A 2 40.70 33.11 17.36
N ARG A 3 40.30 31.90 16.96
CA ARG A 3 41.23 30.76 16.91
C ARG A 3 40.79 29.80 15.81
N GLU A 4 41.52 29.85 14.69
CA GLU A 4 41.53 28.83 13.66
C GLU A 4 42.33 27.63 14.15
N VAL A 5 41.86 26.42 13.81
CA VAL A 5 42.67 25.20 13.81
C VAL A 5 42.42 24.51 12.47
N ASN A 6 43.45 24.52 11.62
CA ASN A 6 43.50 23.76 10.36
C ASN A 6 43.76 22.28 10.64
N ILE A 7 43.05 21.39 9.96
CA ILE A 7 43.44 19.98 9.82
C ILE A 7 43.52 19.63 8.33
N VAL A 8 44.74 19.26 7.93
CA VAL A 8 45.16 18.80 6.59
C VAL A 8 44.53 17.44 6.30
N PRO A 9 44.19 17.10 5.04
CA PRO A 9 43.48 15.87 4.71
C PRO A 9 44.45 14.67 4.68
N ASN A 10 44.22 13.68 5.54
CA ASN A 10 44.81 12.37 5.38
C ASN A 10 43.77 11.40 4.82
N ALA A 11 44.13 10.83 3.67
CA ALA A 11 43.44 9.74 3.01
C ALA A 11 43.14 8.60 3.99
N VAL A 12 41.89 8.18 4.07
CA VAL A 12 41.49 6.98 4.78
C VAL A 12 41.14 5.91 3.77
N SER A 13 41.89 4.83 3.86
CA SER A 13 41.85 3.60 3.09
C SER A 13 40.50 2.87 3.18
N SER A 14 40.28 2.01 2.21
CA SER A 14 39.10 1.20 1.88
C SER A 14 38.63 0.18 2.94
N GLU A 15 39.00 0.31 4.21
CA GLU A 15 38.71 -0.70 5.24
C GLU A 15 37.65 -0.28 6.27
N ALA A 16 37.21 0.97 6.29
CA ALA A 16 36.23 1.46 7.27
C ALA A 16 34.74 1.22 6.90
N MET A 17 34.43 0.60 5.75
CA MET A 17 33.04 0.34 5.30
C MET A 17 32.50 -1.07 5.60
N LYS A 18 33.07 -1.80 6.58
CA LYS A 18 32.64 -3.19 6.88
C LYS A 18 31.87 -3.42 8.18
N GLN A 19 31.51 -2.42 8.97
CA GLN A 19 30.75 -2.68 10.21
C GLN A 19 29.63 -1.66 10.47
N LYS A 20 28.41 -2.04 10.06
CA LYS A 20 27.13 -1.89 10.78
C LYS A 20 25.97 -2.39 9.89
N TYR A 21 25.84 -3.70 9.74
CA TYR A 21 24.62 -4.35 9.24
C TYR A 21 24.31 -5.54 10.16
N THR A 22 23.23 -5.43 10.92
CA THR A 22 22.67 -6.47 11.81
C THR A 22 21.27 -6.76 11.24
N GLN A 23 20.76 -7.97 10.98
CA GLN A 23 21.25 -9.37 10.97
C GLN A 23 20.89 -9.98 9.59
N PRO A 24 21.61 -11.00 9.07
CA PRO A 24 21.27 -11.63 7.80
C PRO A 24 20.13 -12.66 7.93
N MET A 25 19.11 -12.57 7.07
CA MET A 25 18.21 -13.70 6.81
C MET A 25 18.99 -14.83 6.12
N LYS A 26 18.62 -16.07 6.43
CA LYS A 26 19.30 -17.33 6.08
C LYS A 26 19.27 -17.63 4.57
N GLN A 27 20.14 -17.01 3.78
CA GLN A 27 20.70 -17.59 2.54
C GLN A 27 21.92 -16.76 2.10
N ASN A 28 23.09 -17.41 1.97
CA ASN A 28 24.28 -16.76 1.41
C ASN A 28 24.16 -16.74 -0.12
N TYR A 29 23.67 -15.65 -0.69
CA TYR A 29 23.70 -15.44 -2.14
C TYR A 29 25.13 -15.10 -2.59
N GLU A 30 25.57 -15.64 -3.73
CA GLU A 30 26.90 -15.36 -4.26
C GLU A 30 26.93 -14.09 -5.09
N THR A 31 25.81 -13.78 -5.76
CA THR A 31 25.71 -12.68 -6.73
C THR A 31 24.81 -11.53 -6.26
N LEU A 32 24.19 -11.64 -5.08
CA LEU A 32 23.29 -10.65 -4.50
C LEU A 32 23.71 -10.25 -3.07
N LEU A 33 23.37 -9.02 -2.68
CA LEU A 33 23.32 -8.60 -1.29
C LEU A 33 21.86 -8.32 -0.94
N VAL A 34 21.33 -9.00 0.08
CA VAL A 34 19.95 -8.81 0.53
C VAL A 34 19.96 -8.30 1.98
N SER A 35 19.20 -7.24 2.24
CA SER A 35 19.05 -6.69 3.59
C SER A 35 17.63 -6.18 3.81
N THR A 36 17.08 -6.46 4.98
CA THR A 36 15.79 -5.93 5.41
C THR A 36 16.00 -4.95 6.56
N GLN A 37 15.65 -3.68 6.34
CA GLN A 37 15.77 -2.60 7.33
C GLN A 37 14.63 -1.62 7.14
N ASP A 38 14.16 -0.99 8.22
CA ASP A 38 13.10 0.04 8.14
C ASP A 38 11.81 -0.46 7.43
N CYS A 39 11.49 -1.75 7.57
CA CYS A 39 10.41 -2.44 6.84
C CYS A 39 10.57 -2.42 5.31
N ILE A 40 11.80 -2.33 4.80
CA ILE A 40 12.12 -2.37 3.37
C ILE A 40 13.11 -3.50 3.14
N THR A 41 12.78 -4.42 2.23
CA THR A 41 13.74 -5.42 1.77
C THR A 41 14.44 -4.91 0.52
N THR A 42 15.76 -4.76 0.59
CA THR A 42 16.59 -4.30 -0.51
C THR A 42 17.41 -5.46 -1.05
N ILE A 43 17.22 -5.76 -2.34
CA ILE A 43 17.97 -6.74 -3.11
C ILE A 43 18.93 -5.97 -4.03
N THR A 44 20.23 -6.13 -3.80
CA THR A 44 21.28 -5.47 -4.57
C THR A 44 21.99 -6.48 -5.46
N MET A 45 21.94 -6.28 -6.78
CA MET A 45 22.76 -7.05 -7.73
C MET A 45 24.23 -6.73 -7.48
N ASN A 46 25.04 -7.74 -7.18
CA ASN A 46 26.40 -7.56 -6.68
C ASN A 46 27.44 -8.29 -7.56
N ARG A 47 27.53 -7.88 -8.82
CA ARG A 47 28.63 -8.24 -9.74
C ARG A 47 29.20 -6.97 -10.40
N PRO A 48 29.66 -5.97 -9.63
CA PRO A 48 30.09 -4.67 -10.15
C PRO A 48 31.22 -4.79 -11.17
N GLU A 49 32.13 -5.75 -11.01
CA GLU A 49 33.23 -6.06 -11.93
C GLU A 49 32.76 -6.57 -13.30
N LYS A 50 31.52 -7.07 -13.37
CA LYS A 50 30.81 -7.44 -14.60
C LYS A 50 29.67 -6.48 -14.92
N LYS A 51 29.66 -5.27 -14.33
CA LYS A 51 28.61 -4.26 -14.53
C LYS A 51 27.21 -4.83 -14.26
N ASN A 52 27.09 -5.68 -13.24
CA ASN A 52 25.86 -6.38 -12.84
C ASN A 52 25.17 -7.10 -14.02
N ALA A 53 25.95 -7.74 -14.88
CA ALA A 53 25.40 -8.62 -15.92
C ALA A 53 24.65 -9.79 -15.27
N MET A 54 23.43 -10.05 -15.72
CA MET A 54 22.56 -11.12 -15.22
C MET A 54 23.04 -12.47 -15.76
N SER A 55 23.74 -13.24 -14.93
CA SER A 55 24.04 -14.65 -15.20
C SER A 55 22.83 -15.53 -14.86
N PRO A 56 22.77 -16.78 -15.36
CA PRO A 56 21.77 -17.75 -14.93
C PRO A 56 21.68 -17.88 -13.41
N GLN A 57 22.83 -17.90 -12.72
CA GLN A 57 22.91 -17.95 -11.26
C GLN A 57 22.26 -16.72 -10.61
N MET A 58 22.57 -15.51 -11.07
CA MET A 58 21.93 -14.30 -10.56
C MET A 58 20.41 -14.32 -10.78
N CYS A 59 19.93 -14.84 -11.92
CA CYS A 59 18.49 -14.98 -12.17
C CYS A 59 17.82 -15.96 -11.17
N PHE A 60 18.46 -17.08 -10.86
CA PHE A 60 17.97 -18.00 -9.83
C PHE A 60 17.97 -17.36 -8.44
N GLU A 61 19.08 -16.72 -8.05
CA GLU A 61 19.18 -16.04 -6.76
C GLU A 61 18.17 -14.88 -6.63
N LEU A 62 17.94 -14.12 -7.70
CA LEU A 62 16.92 -13.05 -7.71
C LEU A 62 15.52 -13.63 -7.54
N SER A 63 15.25 -14.79 -8.14
CA SER A 63 13.95 -15.45 -8.03
C SER A 63 13.71 -15.97 -6.62
N ALA A 64 14.73 -16.57 -5.99
CA ALA A 64 14.69 -16.99 -4.60
C ALA A 64 14.54 -15.79 -3.64
N ALA A 65 15.33 -14.73 -3.84
CA ALA A 65 15.26 -13.52 -3.02
C ALA A 65 13.92 -12.80 -3.15
N LEU A 66 13.31 -12.78 -4.35
CA LEU A 66 11.95 -12.27 -4.54
C LEU A 66 10.91 -13.14 -3.82
N GLU A 67 11.06 -14.46 -3.82
CA GLU A 67 10.15 -15.35 -3.10
C GLU A 67 10.26 -15.17 -1.58
N ASP A 68 11.48 -15.05 -1.05
CA ASP A 68 11.70 -14.74 0.37
C ASP A 68 11.14 -13.35 0.72
N ALA A 69 11.39 -12.34 -0.12
CA ALA A 69 10.89 -10.99 0.08
C ALA A 69 9.37 -10.90 -0.07
N ALA A 70 8.72 -11.77 -0.84
CA ALA A 70 7.26 -11.85 -0.90
C ALA A 70 6.67 -12.31 0.44
N ASN A 71 7.39 -13.18 1.16
CA ASN A 71 6.92 -13.79 2.41
C ASN A 71 7.41 -13.08 3.69
N ASP A 72 8.30 -12.10 3.59
CA ASP A 72 8.82 -11.38 4.77
C ASP A 72 7.87 -10.29 5.33
N ASP A 73 8.30 -9.58 6.38
CA ASP A 73 7.52 -8.50 7.01
C ASP A 73 7.73 -7.11 6.37
N SER A 74 8.46 -6.99 5.26
CA SER A 74 8.70 -5.70 4.58
C SER A 74 7.45 -5.17 3.86
N VAL A 75 7.31 -3.84 3.77
CA VAL A 75 6.23 -3.11 3.09
C VAL A 75 6.35 -3.22 1.59
N PHE A 76 7.56 -3.10 1.08
CA PHE A 76 7.87 -3.24 -0.32
C PHE A 76 9.31 -3.68 -0.50
N THR A 77 9.57 -4.19 -1.70
CA THR A 77 10.89 -4.70 -2.08
C THR A 77 11.54 -3.73 -3.06
N VAL A 78 12.82 -3.46 -2.84
CA VAL A 78 13.64 -2.60 -3.68
C VAL A 78 14.68 -3.45 -4.41
N ILE A 79 14.85 -3.24 -5.72
CA ILE A 79 15.96 -3.80 -6.49
C ILE A 79 16.88 -2.66 -6.95
N THR A 80 18.18 -2.82 -6.71
CA THR A 80 19.23 -1.89 -7.14
C THR A 80 20.52 -2.62 -7.53
N GLY A 81 21.52 -1.91 -8.05
CA GLY A 81 22.83 -2.47 -8.42
C GLY A 81 23.96 -1.97 -7.52
N ALA A 82 24.96 -2.81 -7.27
CA ALA A 82 26.22 -2.40 -6.64
C ALA A 82 27.15 -1.74 -7.67
N GLY A 83 27.92 -0.73 -7.24
CA GLY A 83 28.88 -0.03 -8.10
C GLY A 83 28.21 0.94 -9.09
N ASP A 84 28.81 1.09 -10.28
CA ASP A 84 28.46 2.18 -11.21
C ASP A 84 27.31 1.85 -12.16
N TYR A 85 26.84 0.60 -12.20
CA TYR A 85 25.79 0.14 -13.10
C TYR A 85 24.58 -0.36 -12.31
N PHE A 86 23.38 -0.11 -12.83
CA PHE A 86 22.21 -0.86 -12.39
C PHE A 86 22.33 -2.29 -12.93
N SER A 87 22.36 -2.45 -14.26
CA SER A 87 22.69 -3.73 -14.91
C SER A 87 23.07 -3.51 -16.37
N SER A 88 24.06 -4.27 -16.85
CA SER A 88 24.45 -4.31 -18.27
C SER A 88 23.63 -5.31 -19.10
N GLY A 89 22.61 -5.95 -18.51
CA GLY A 89 21.74 -6.91 -19.16
C GLY A 89 22.26 -8.35 -19.04
N SER A 90 21.89 -9.22 -19.98
CA SER A 90 22.25 -10.64 -19.93
C SER A 90 23.75 -10.87 -20.05
N ASP A 91 24.31 -11.78 -19.25
CA ASP A 91 25.73 -12.15 -19.32
C ASP A 91 26.02 -12.99 -20.58
N LEU A 92 26.37 -12.31 -21.67
CA LEU A 92 26.65 -12.92 -22.97
C LEU A 92 27.87 -13.85 -22.93
N THR A 93 28.78 -13.70 -21.97
CA THR A 93 29.95 -14.58 -21.85
C THR A 93 29.57 -15.98 -21.39
N SER A 94 28.55 -16.09 -20.54
CA SER A 94 27.94 -17.38 -20.17
C SER A 94 27.18 -18.02 -21.33
N ALA A 95 26.49 -17.21 -22.15
CA ALA A 95 25.70 -17.68 -23.29
C ALA A 95 26.56 -18.24 -24.45
N LEU A 96 27.78 -17.72 -24.63
CA LEU A 96 28.73 -18.22 -25.63
C LEU A 96 29.30 -19.58 -25.21
N LYS A 97 29.64 -19.77 -23.93
CA LYS A 97 30.14 -21.05 -23.40
C LYS A 97 29.11 -22.18 -23.49
N SER A 98 27.82 -21.87 -23.34
CA SER A 98 26.75 -22.87 -23.51
C SER A 98 26.49 -23.27 -24.97
N LYS A 99 26.85 -22.42 -25.95
CA LYS A 99 26.69 -22.72 -27.38
C LYS A 99 27.80 -23.61 -27.95
N GLU A 100 28.96 -23.69 -27.31
CA GLU A 100 30.06 -24.56 -27.74
C GLU A 100 29.83 -26.04 -27.37
N GLN A 101 28.85 -26.34 -26.51
CA GLN A 101 28.42 -27.69 -26.13
C GLN A 101 27.12 -28.07 -26.89
N LEU A 102 27.22 -28.31 -28.21
CA LEU A 102 26.06 -28.40 -29.12
C LEU A 102 25.55 -29.83 -29.42
N ASP A 103 25.82 -30.83 -28.56
CA ASP A 103 25.40 -32.23 -28.79
C ASP A 103 24.39 -32.81 -27.77
N ALA A 104 23.77 -31.97 -26.91
CA ALA A 104 22.73 -32.44 -25.99
C ALA A 104 21.32 -31.93 -26.38
N PRO A 105 20.28 -32.79 -26.36
CA PRO A 105 18.90 -32.35 -26.61
C PRO A 105 18.48 -31.32 -25.54
N PRO A 106 17.53 -30.41 -25.86
CA PRO A 106 17.12 -29.37 -24.94
C PRO A 106 16.45 -30.03 -23.72
N VAL A 107 17.20 -30.12 -22.62
CA VAL A 107 16.62 -30.46 -21.33
C VAL A 107 15.58 -29.38 -21.04
N ASN A 108 14.41 -29.81 -20.57
CA ASN A 108 13.25 -28.99 -20.24
C ASN A 108 13.51 -28.10 -18.99
N SER A 109 14.68 -27.48 -18.89
CA SER A 109 15.04 -26.50 -17.87
C SER A 109 14.41 -25.17 -18.27
N GLU A 110 13.49 -24.65 -17.45
CA GLU A 110 12.91 -23.33 -17.66
C GLU A 110 14.02 -22.28 -17.86
N ASN A 111 13.87 -21.44 -18.88
CA ASN A 111 14.80 -20.33 -19.13
C ASN A 111 14.86 -19.43 -17.87
N PRO A 112 16.05 -19.25 -17.24
CA PRO A 112 16.17 -18.47 -16.00
C PRO A 112 15.64 -17.04 -16.12
N PHE A 113 15.77 -16.42 -17.30
CA PHE A 113 15.23 -15.09 -17.59
C PHE A 113 13.71 -15.07 -17.65
N ARG A 114 13.08 -16.14 -18.17
CA ARG A 114 11.62 -16.28 -18.16
C ARG A 114 11.11 -16.44 -16.73
N HIS A 115 11.84 -17.19 -15.90
CA HIS A 115 11.45 -17.45 -14.53
C HIS A 115 11.47 -16.16 -13.68
N ILE A 116 12.56 -15.38 -13.75
CA ILE A 116 12.62 -14.09 -13.04
C ILE A 116 11.56 -13.09 -13.54
N VAL A 117 11.30 -13.01 -14.85
CA VAL A 117 10.26 -12.12 -15.39
C VAL A 117 8.88 -12.51 -14.86
N LYS A 118 8.55 -13.80 -14.79
CA LYS A 118 7.30 -14.27 -14.16
C LYS A 118 7.25 -13.88 -12.68
N LYS A 119 8.32 -14.12 -11.92
CA LYS A 119 8.39 -13.75 -10.49
C LYS A 119 8.21 -12.25 -10.25
N ILE A 120 8.72 -11.40 -11.15
CA ILE A 120 8.49 -9.95 -11.11
C ILE A 120 7.01 -9.61 -11.38
N ILE A 121 6.40 -10.24 -12.40
CA ILE A 121 4.98 -10.01 -12.75
C ILE A 121 4.04 -10.46 -11.63
N ASP A 122 4.33 -11.60 -11.01
CA ASP A 122 3.50 -12.23 -9.98
C ASP A 122 3.82 -11.73 -8.55
N PHE A 123 4.73 -10.75 -8.42
CA PHE A 123 5.19 -10.27 -7.13
C PHE A 123 4.07 -9.54 -6.38
N GLN A 124 3.82 -9.91 -5.12
CA GLN A 124 2.60 -9.53 -4.39
C GLN A 124 2.71 -8.25 -3.54
N LYS A 125 3.92 -7.72 -3.36
CA LYS A 125 4.17 -6.45 -2.66
C LYS A 125 4.57 -5.40 -3.68
N PRO A 126 4.50 -4.08 -3.38
CA PRO A 126 5.06 -3.09 -4.26
C PRO A 126 6.55 -3.39 -4.53
N LEU A 127 6.94 -3.40 -5.80
CA LEU A 127 8.29 -3.66 -6.26
C LEU A 127 8.86 -2.37 -6.88
N ILE A 128 9.97 -1.91 -6.31
CA ILE A 128 10.57 -0.61 -6.63
C ILE A 128 11.96 -0.82 -7.25
N ALA A 129 12.20 -0.24 -8.42
CA ALA A 129 13.53 -0.20 -9.00
C ALA A 129 14.24 1.09 -8.61
N VAL A 130 15.46 0.99 -8.08
CA VAL A 130 16.34 2.12 -7.79
C VAL A 130 17.56 2.02 -8.71
N VAL A 131 17.50 2.75 -9.83
CA VAL A 131 18.46 2.69 -10.93
C VAL A 131 19.63 3.65 -10.65
N ASN A 132 20.70 3.10 -10.06
CA ASN A 132 21.91 3.81 -9.59
C ASN A 132 22.95 4.13 -10.68
N GLY A 133 22.67 3.79 -11.93
CA GLY A 133 23.61 3.94 -13.04
C GLY A 133 23.05 3.40 -14.36
N PRO A 134 23.90 3.17 -15.38
CA PRO A 134 23.43 2.68 -16.67
C PRO A 134 22.69 1.34 -16.56
N ALA A 135 21.60 1.23 -17.32
CA ALA A 135 20.77 0.05 -17.49
C ALA A 135 20.76 -0.35 -18.99
N ILE A 136 20.98 -1.63 -19.29
CA ILE A 136 21.09 -2.13 -20.68
C ILE A 136 20.28 -3.43 -20.88
N GLY A 137 19.63 -3.57 -22.04
CA GLY A 137 18.94 -4.79 -22.46
C GLY A 137 17.83 -5.18 -21.49
N ILE A 138 17.86 -6.42 -20.99
CA ILE A 138 16.91 -6.87 -19.97
C ILE A 138 16.86 -5.96 -18.74
N GLY A 139 17.99 -5.36 -18.35
CA GLY A 139 18.07 -4.39 -17.24
C GLY A 139 17.26 -3.11 -17.46
N VAL A 140 16.85 -2.81 -18.69
CA VAL A 140 15.92 -1.73 -19.03
C VAL A 140 14.51 -2.27 -19.18
N THR A 141 14.33 -3.39 -19.89
CA THR A 141 12.98 -3.87 -20.24
C THR A 141 12.19 -4.36 -19.04
N VAL A 142 12.84 -4.92 -18.02
CA VAL A 142 12.14 -5.34 -16.79
C VAL A 142 11.61 -4.15 -15.99
N LEU A 143 12.17 -2.94 -16.15
CA LEU A 143 11.76 -1.76 -15.38
C LEU A 143 10.28 -1.41 -15.59
N ALA A 144 9.74 -1.71 -16.78
CA ALA A 144 8.32 -1.50 -17.10
C ALA A 144 7.37 -2.46 -16.37
N LEU A 145 7.90 -3.42 -15.60
CA LEU A 145 7.14 -4.35 -14.77
C LEU A 145 7.21 -4.00 -13.27
N PHE A 146 7.97 -2.97 -12.89
CA PHE A 146 8.03 -2.46 -11.52
C PHE A 146 6.87 -1.48 -11.28
N ASP A 147 6.41 -1.38 -10.03
CA ASP A 147 5.35 -0.43 -9.65
C ASP A 147 5.84 1.02 -9.69
N THR A 148 7.13 1.24 -9.41
CA THR A 148 7.78 2.54 -9.58
C THR A 148 9.28 2.39 -9.82
N VAL A 149 9.85 3.35 -10.54
CA VAL A 149 11.27 3.38 -10.91
C VAL A 149 11.82 4.75 -10.53
N TYR A 150 12.88 4.78 -9.72
CA TYR A 150 13.66 5.97 -9.41
C TYR A 150 15.05 5.86 -10.03
N ALA A 151 15.58 6.96 -10.55
CA ALA A 151 16.86 6.95 -11.24
C ALA A 151 17.78 8.11 -10.78
N THR A 152 19.09 7.88 -10.80
CA THR A 152 20.07 8.98 -10.68
C THR A 152 20.14 9.75 -12.00
N GLU A 153 20.48 11.05 -11.96
CA GLU A 153 20.70 11.88 -13.15
C GLU A 153 21.69 11.27 -14.15
N ARG A 154 22.70 10.53 -13.67
CA ARG A 154 23.68 9.86 -14.54
C ARG A 154 23.16 8.58 -15.20
N ALA A 155 21.99 8.09 -14.81
CA ALA A 155 21.45 6.85 -15.35
C ALA A 155 21.15 7.01 -16.84
N THR A 156 21.49 5.97 -17.61
CA THR A 156 21.21 5.93 -19.04
C THR A 156 20.62 4.59 -19.41
N PHE A 157 19.69 4.58 -20.36
CA PHE A 157 18.92 3.41 -20.73
C PHE A 157 19.16 3.08 -22.20
N ASN A 158 19.42 1.80 -22.49
CA ASN A 158 19.66 1.33 -23.85
C ASN A 158 19.18 -0.10 -24.04
N THR A 159 18.44 -0.36 -25.12
CA THR A 159 17.98 -1.70 -25.51
C THR A 159 18.57 -2.10 -26.86
N PRO A 160 19.83 -2.57 -26.92
CA PRO A 160 20.57 -2.78 -28.18
C PRO A 160 20.19 -4.07 -28.93
N PHE A 161 18.89 -4.39 -29.01
CA PHE A 161 18.39 -5.65 -29.55
C PHE A 161 18.80 -5.86 -31.01
N THR A 162 18.44 -4.96 -31.92
CA THR A 162 18.72 -5.16 -33.35
C THR A 162 20.22 -5.08 -33.66
N LYS A 163 20.99 -4.31 -32.88
CA LYS A 163 22.47 -4.30 -32.95
C LYS A 163 23.10 -5.64 -32.56
N LEU A 164 22.45 -6.40 -31.69
CA LEU A 164 22.90 -7.73 -31.25
C LEU A 164 22.15 -8.87 -31.95
N ALA A 165 21.37 -8.58 -32.99
CA ALA A 165 20.49 -9.54 -33.66
C ALA A 165 19.52 -10.28 -32.69
N LEU A 166 19.03 -9.55 -31.69
CA LEU A 166 18.05 -9.99 -30.71
C LEU A 166 16.69 -9.31 -30.94
N HIS A 167 15.68 -9.78 -30.22
CA HIS A 167 14.32 -9.25 -30.22
C HIS A 167 13.96 -8.66 -28.85
N PRO A 168 12.94 -7.79 -28.77
CA PRO A 168 12.46 -7.27 -27.50
C PRO A 168 12.04 -8.39 -26.53
N GLU A 169 12.44 -8.26 -25.27
CA GLU A 169 12.20 -9.25 -24.20
C GLU A 169 11.50 -8.64 -22.98
N ALA A 170 11.29 -9.43 -21.93
CA ALA A 170 10.65 -9.02 -20.66
C ALA A 170 9.36 -8.19 -20.83
N CYS A 171 8.49 -8.64 -21.74
CA CYS A 171 7.21 -7.99 -22.06
C CYS A 171 7.30 -6.57 -22.64
N SER A 172 8.50 -6.09 -23.00
CA SER A 172 8.70 -4.72 -23.50
C SER A 172 7.94 -4.39 -24.79
N SER A 173 7.72 -5.37 -25.67
CA SER A 173 6.87 -5.20 -26.86
C SER A 173 5.41 -4.89 -26.52
N TYR A 174 4.95 -5.24 -25.31
CA TYR A 174 3.62 -4.94 -24.80
C TYR A 174 3.60 -3.69 -23.91
N THR A 175 4.56 -3.57 -22.99
CA THR A 175 4.54 -2.53 -21.95
C THR A 175 5.04 -1.19 -22.47
N PHE A 176 6.12 -1.15 -23.27
CA PHE A 176 6.71 0.13 -23.70
C PHE A 176 5.70 0.96 -24.54
N PRO A 177 5.01 0.42 -25.56
CA PRO A 177 4.03 1.21 -26.31
C PRO A 177 2.91 1.81 -25.45
N ARG A 178 2.57 1.18 -24.31
CA ARG A 178 1.54 1.66 -23.39
C ARG A 178 2.04 2.75 -22.43
N ILE A 179 3.34 2.73 -22.12
CA ILE A 179 3.98 3.70 -21.23
C ILE A 179 4.34 4.97 -22.02
N MET A 180 5.05 4.82 -23.13
CA MET A 180 5.66 5.94 -23.88
C MET A 180 5.04 6.22 -25.25
N GLY A 181 4.01 5.46 -25.64
CA GLY A 181 3.42 5.51 -26.97
C GLY A 181 4.22 4.71 -28.02
N PRO A 182 3.58 4.34 -29.15
CA PRO A 182 4.17 3.42 -30.13
C PRO A 182 5.41 3.99 -30.83
N SER A 183 5.44 5.29 -31.14
CA SER A 183 6.57 5.92 -31.84
C SER A 183 7.86 5.87 -31.01
N LYS A 184 7.78 6.20 -29.71
CA LYS A 184 8.94 6.13 -28.82
C LYS A 184 9.36 4.70 -28.52
N ALA A 185 8.39 3.79 -28.38
CA ALA A 185 8.70 2.38 -28.21
C ALA A 185 9.47 1.82 -29.43
N ILE A 186 9.14 2.21 -30.66
CA ILE A 186 9.90 1.80 -31.86
C ILE A 186 11.32 2.39 -31.86
N GLU A 187 11.49 3.68 -31.57
CA GLU A 187 12.82 4.30 -31.47
C GLU A 187 13.73 3.56 -30.48
N ILE A 188 13.18 3.16 -29.33
CA ILE A 188 13.92 2.49 -28.27
C ILE A 188 14.17 1.02 -28.60
N LEU A 189 13.12 0.25 -28.94
CA LEU A 189 13.20 -1.21 -29.10
C LEU A 189 13.77 -1.65 -30.45
N MET A 190 13.44 -0.96 -31.54
CA MET A 190 13.89 -1.33 -32.89
C MET A 190 15.14 -0.58 -33.31
N PHE A 191 15.21 0.73 -33.04
CA PHE A 191 16.34 1.58 -33.45
C PHE A 191 17.44 1.71 -32.39
N ASN A 192 17.29 1.03 -31.23
CA ASN A 192 18.27 0.99 -30.15
C ASN A 192 18.69 2.38 -29.67
N ARG A 193 17.77 3.35 -29.66
CA ARG A 193 18.07 4.70 -29.20
C ARG A 193 18.39 4.65 -27.70
N LYS A 194 19.57 5.12 -27.35
CA LYS A 194 19.94 5.40 -25.95
C LYS A 194 19.23 6.67 -25.48
N PHE A 195 18.74 6.66 -24.26
CA PHE A 195 18.06 7.81 -23.65
C PHE A 195 18.51 8.05 -22.20
N THR A 196 18.32 9.28 -21.74
CA THR A 196 18.76 9.77 -20.42
C THR A 196 17.71 9.49 -19.33
N ALA A 197 18.10 9.63 -18.05
CA ALA A 197 17.16 9.57 -16.93
C ALA A 197 16.02 10.60 -17.03
N ARG A 198 16.33 11.82 -17.47
CA ARG A 198 15.31 12.87 -17.65
C ARG A 198 14.34 12.53 -18.77
N GLU A 199 14.84 12.10 -19.93
CA GLU A 199 13.95 11.59 -21.00
C GLU A 199 13.13 10.38 -20.55
N ALA A 200 13.71 9.45 -19.77
CA ALA A 200 13.00 8.30 -19.22
C ALA A 200 11.85 8.72 -18.30
N CYS A 201 12.03 9.82 -17.57
CA CYS A 201 10.99 10.44 -16.74
C CYS A 201 9.90 11.07 -17.60
N ASP A 202 10.27 11.84 -18.62
CA ASP A 202 9.34 12.54 -19.52
C ASP A 202 8.42 11.56 -20.29
N ILE A 203 8.92 10.36 -20.60
CA ILE A 203 8.16 9.32 -21.31
C ILE A 203 7.46 8.31 -20.37
N GLY A 204 7.51 8.53 -19.05
CA GLY A 204 6.77 7.74 -18.05
C GLY A 204 7.40 6.40 -17.64
N LEU A 205 8.64 6.10 -18.05
CA LEU A 205 9.35 4.89 -17.61
C LEU A 205 9.98 5.06 -16.23
N VAL A 206 10.38 6.28 -15.87
CA VAL A 206 10.93 6.66 -14.56
C VAL A 206 9.95 7.61 -13.88
N ALA A 207 9.67 7.41 -12.60
CA ALA A 207 8.78 8.29 -11.85
C ALA A 207 9.47 9.58 -11.42
N GLU A 208 10.74 9.50 -11.02
CA GLU A 208 11.52 10.65 -10.57
C GLU A 208 13.02 10.43 -10.74
N VAL A 209 13.73 11.53 -11.03
CA VAL A 209 15.17 11.58 -11.20
C VAL A 209 15.79 12.41 -10.07
N PHE A 210 16.81 11.87 -9.43
CA PHE A 210 17.47 12.48 -8.26
C PHE A 210 18.93 12.83 -8.57
N PRO A 211 19.49 13.87 -7.92
CA PRO A 211 20.89 14.26 -8.12
C PRO A 211 21.88 13.15 -7.75
N ASP A 212 22.95 12.99 -8.55
CA ASP A 212 23.87 11.85 -8.37
C ASP A 212 24.59 11.86 -7.01
N ASN A 213 24.95 13.05 -6.52
CA ASN A 213 25.69 13.21 -5.26
C ASN A 213 24.87 12.89 -4.00
N SER A 214 23.55 12.85 -4.10
CA SER A 214 22.62 12.62 -2.99
C SER A 214 21.65 11.46 -3.24
N PHE A 215 21.78 10.78 -4.39
CA PHE A 215 20.86 9.77 -4.91
C PHE A 215 20.37 8.78 -3.85
N HIS A 216 21.28 7.98 -3.29
CA HIS A 216 20.93 6.94 -2.32
C HIS A 216 20.30 7.51 -1.05
N ARG A 217 20.73 8.70 -0.60
CA ARG A 217 20.20 9.33 0.61
C ARG A 217 18.77 9.81 0.39
N GLU A 218 18.52 10.54 -0.69
CA GLU A 218 17.20 11.11 -0.98
C GLU A 218 16.17 10.02 -1.30
N VAL A 219 16.54 9.04 -2.12
CA VAL A 219 15.68 7.88 -2.38
C VAL A 219 15.40 7.12 -1.09
N ARG A 220 16.40 6.85 -0.24
CA ARG A 220 16.18 6.16 1.04
C ARG A 220 15.26 6.95 1.97
N THR A 221 15.41 8.27 2.07
CA THR A 221 14.51 9.11 2.86
C THR A 221 13.08 9.00 2.34
N LYS A 222 12.88 9.11 1.02
CA LYS A 222 11.57 8.99 0.39
C LYS A 222 10.93 7.62 0.64
N LEU A 223 11.70 6.55 0.47
CA LEU A 223 11.23 5.19 0.73
C LEU A 223 10.90 4.99 2.21
N LYS A 224 11.68 5.55 3.15
CA LYS A 224 11.31 5.50 4.58
C LYS A 224 9.97 6.17 4.85
N GLU A 225 9.66 7.29 4.20
CA GLU A 225 8.34 7.90 4.32
C GLU A 225 7.24 7.00 3.75
N TYR A 226 7.49 6.28 2.65
CA TYR A 226 6.54 5.31 2.10
C TYR A 226 6.40 4.05 2.97
N ALA A 227 7.46 3.60 3.63
CA ALA A 227 7.42 2.45 4.53
C ALA A 227 6.67 2.77 5.83
N LYS A 228 6.52 4.06 6.17
CA LYS A 228 5.62 4.54 7.23
C LYS A 228 4.17 4.61 6.79
N LEU A 229 3.86 4.47 5.48
CA LEU A 229 2.48 4.45 5.03
C LEU A 229 1.84 3.10 5.40
N PRO A 230 0.59 3.10 5.91
CA PRO A 230 -0.08 1.90 6.39
C PRO A 230 -0.12 0.75 5.40
N LYS A 231 0.34 -0.44 5.82
CA LYS A 231 0.09 -1.72 5.14
C LYS A 231 -1.38 -2.15 5.14
N ASN A 232 -2.18 -1.62 6.07
CA ASN A 232 -3.60 -1.91 6.26
C ASN A 232 -4.14 -0.86 7.27
N MET A 233 -4.93 0.10 6.79
CA MET A 233 -5.60 1.13 7.62
C MET A 233 -6.25 0.53 8.88
N CYS A 234 -6.76 -0.70 8.77
CA CYS A 234 -7.42 -1.40 9.86
C CYS A 234 -6.51 -1.67 11.08
N PHE A 235 -5.27 -2.08 10.85
CA PHE A 235 -4.32 -2.37 11.93
C PHE A 235 -3.73 -1.10 12.53
N GLU A 236 -3.51 -0.05 11.73
CA GLU A 236 -3.10 1.26 12.27
C GLU A 236 -4.19 1.89 13.10
N LEU A 237 -5.46 1.83 12.66
CA LEU A 237 -6.54 2.34 13.48
C LEU A 237 -6.64 1.56 14.79
N SER A 238 -6.40 0.24 14.76
CA SER A 238 -6.32 -0.56 15.99
C SER A 238 -5.16 -0.14 16.89
N ALA A 239 -3.95 0.01 16.35
CA ALA A 239 -2.77 0.45 17.10
C ALA A 239 -2.93 1.87 17.66
N ALA A 240 -3.45 2.81 16.86
CA ALA A 240 -3.74 4.17 17.30
C ALA A 240 -4.81 4.22 18.38
N LEU A 241 -5.83 3.34 18.32
CA LEU A 241 -6.79 3.17 19.41
C LEU A 241 -6.12 2.56 20.65
N GLU A 242 -5.18 1.63 20.52
CA GLU A 242 -4.44 1.12 21.67
C GLU A 242 -3.57 2.19 22.33
N ASP A 243 -2.80 2.96 21.55
CA ASP A 243 -2.00 4.07 22.05
C ASP A 243 -2.88 5.13 22.71
N ALA A 244 -3.97 5.52 22.04
CA ALA A 244 -4.92 6.50 22.56
C ALA A 244 -5.66 5.98 23.79
N ALA A 245 -5.88 4.67 23.96
CA ALA A 245 -6.45 4.10 25.18
C ALA A 245 -5.49 4.25 26.37
N ASN A 246 -4.18 4.19 26.13
CA ASN A 246 -3.15 4.18 27.16
C ASN A 246 -2.51 5.54 27.47
N ASP A 247 -2.72 6.56 26.63
CA ASP A 247 -2.15 7.89 26.84
C ASP A 247 -2.83 8.70 27.98
N ASP A 248 -2.41 9.95 28.19
CA ASP A 248 -2.99 10.85 29.19
C ASP A 248 -4.14 11.73 28.70
N SER A 249 -4.61 11.52 27.45
CA SER A 249 -5.69 12.31 26.86
C SER A 249 -7.03 12.11 27.59
N VAL A 250 -7.86 13.15 27.58
CA VAL A 250 -9.21 13.14 28.19
C VAL A 250 -10.20 12.35 27.35
N PHE A 251 -10.05 12.39 26.03
CA PHE A 251 -10.87 11.72 25.04
C PHE A 251 -10.08 11.57 23.74
N THR A 252 -10.59 10.72 22.84
CA THR A 252 -9.99 10.45 21.54
C THR A 252 -10.93 10.93 20.43
N VAL A 253 -10.36 11.53 19.39
CA VAL A 253 -11.11 12.06 18.24
C VAL A 253 -10.67 11.33 16.97
N ILE A 254 -11.64 10.86 16.18
CA ILE A 254 -11.41 10.30 14.85
C ILE A 254 -12.05 11.22 13.80
N THR A 255 -11.28 11.58 12.78
CA THR A 255 -11.72 12.39 11.64
C THR A 255 -11.05 11.91 10.35
N GLY A 256 -11.63 12.21 9.20
CA GLY A 256 -11.04 11.86 7.90
C GLY A 256 -9.99 12.89 7.45
N ALA A 257 -9.02 12.43 6.68
CA ALA A 257 -8.08 13.30 5.98
C ALA A 257 -8.67 13.71 4.61
N GLY A 258 -8.66 15.02 4.31
CA GLY A 258 -9.16 15.57 3.04
C GLY A 258 -10.66 15.84 3.02
N ASP A 259 -11.31 15.59 1.88
CA ASP A 259 -12.70 16.00 1.63
C ASP A 259 -13.76 14.98 2.08
N TYR A 260 -13.33 13.78 2.47
CA TYR A 260 -14.20 12.68 2.91
C TYR A 260 -13.89 12.31 4.35
N PHE A 261 -14.91 11.86 5.08
CA PHE A 261 -14.70 11.16 6.35
C PHE A 261 -14.26 9.72 6.08
N SER A 262 -14.97 9.03 5.18
CA SER A 262 -14.60 7.69 4.71
C SER A 262 -15.33 7.35 3.41
N SER A 263 -14.61 6.82 2.43
CA SER A 263 -15.18 6.29 1.18
C SER A 263 -15.70 4.85 1.30
N GLY A 264 -15.60 4.23 2.47
CA GLY A 264 -15.91 2.81 2.70
C GLY A 264 -14.75 1.88 2.33
N SER A 265 -15.02 0.57 2.38
CA SER A 265 -14.04 -0.48 2.10
C SER A 265 -13.62 -0.53 0.63
N ASP A 266 -12.35 -0.85 0.35
CA ASP A 266 -11.86 -1.06 -1.01
C ASP A 266 -12.39 -2.39 -1.58
N LEU A 267 -13.41 -2.29 -2.44
CA LEU A 267 -14.08 -3.42 -3.08
C LEU A 267 -13.29 -4.05 -4.24
N THR A 268 -12.15 -3.48 -4.63
CA THR A 268 -11.33 -4.04 -5.72
C THR A 268 -10.66 -5.35 -5.31
N SER A 269 -10.35 -5.52 -4.01
CA SER A 269 -9.81 -6.74 -3.43
C SER A 269 -10.74 -7.96 -3.61
N ALA A 270 -12.05 -7.77 -3.45
CA ALA A 270 -13.08 -8.79 -3.63
C ALA A 270 -13.24 -9.26 -5.08
N LEU A 271 -12.76 -8.48 -6.06
CA LEU A 271 -12.75 -8.87 -7.47
C LEU A 271 -11.50 -9.69 -7.85
N LYS A 272 -10.39 -9.52 -7.12
CA LYS A 272 -9.12 -10.23 -7.34
C LYS A 272 -9.12 -11.64 -6.74
N SER A 273 -9.90 -11.89 -5.70
CA SER A 273 -9.93 -13.17 -4.95
C SER A 273 -10.56 -14.36 -5.68
N LYS A 274 -10.69 -14.34 -7.01
CA LYS A 274 -11.26 -15.44 -7.82
C LYS A 274 -10.34 -16.08 -8.85
N GLU A 275 -9.08 -15.62 -8.97
CA GLU A 275 -8.05 -16.35 -9.72
C GLU A 275 -7.19 -17.27 -8.83
N GLN A 276 -7.25 -17.10 -7.51
CA GLN A 276 -6.67 -18.03 -6.52
C GLN A 276 -7.79 -18.59 -5.64
N LEU A 277 -7.96 -19.91 -5.69
CA LEU A 277 -8.98 -20.68 -4.96
C LEU A 277 -8.59 -20.95 -3.50
N ASP A 278 -7.72 -20.15 -2.91
CA ASP A 278 -7.34 -20.28 -1.50
C ASP A 278 -8.13 -19.26 -0.67
N ALA A 279 -9.32 -19.68 -0.24
CA ALA A 279 -10.00 -18.96 0.82
C ALA A 279 -9.08 -18.98 2.07
N PRO A 280 -8.75 -17.82 2.68
CA PRO A 280 -7.99 -17.84 3.91
C PRO A 280 -8.74 -18.66 4.97
N PRO A 281 -8.04 -19.37 5.86
CA PRO A 281 -8.68 -20.22 6.85
C PRO A 281 -9.70 -19.41 7.67
N VAL A 282 -10.81 -20.08 8.01
CA VAL A 282 -11.97 -19.57 8.77
C VAL A 282 -11.60 -18.89 10.10
N ASN A 283 -10.35 -19.05 10.55
CA ASN A 283 -9.79 -18.53 11.80
C ASN A 283 -8.80 -17.35 11.66
N SER A 284 -8.62 -16.76 10.47
CA SER A 284 -7.90 -15.48 10.37
C SER A 284 -8.83 -14.34 10.83
N GLU A 285 -8.40 -13.59 11.85
CA GLU A 285 -9.21 -12.51 12.44
C GLU A 285 -9.48 -11.43 11.37
N ASN A 286 -10.76 -11.23 11.01
CA ASN A 286 -11.13 -10.23 10.01
C ASN A 286 -10.76 -8.82 10.54
N PRO A 287 -9.95 -8.02 9.81
CA PRO A 287 -9.48 -6.72 10.30
C PRO A 287 -10.62 -5.75 10.66
N PHE A 288 -11.75 -5.79 9.94
CA PHE A 288 -12.91 -4.95 10.27
C PHE A 288 -13.61 -5.40 11.55
N ARG A 289 -13.70 -6.71 11.80
CA ARG A 289 -14.25 -7.25 13.06
C ARG A 289 -13.41 -6.81 14.24
N HIS A 290 -12.09 -6.89 14.09
CA HIS A 290 -11.14 -6.49 15.11
C HIS A 290 -11.31 -5.01 15.51
N ILE A 291 -11.37 -4.09 14.52
CA ILE A 291 -11.59 -2.66 14.80
C ILE A 291 -12.94 -2.41 15.48
N VAL A 292 -14.02 -3.01 14.99
CA VAL A 292 -15.36 -2.79 15.56
C VAL A 292 -15.35 -3.21 17.04
N LYS A 293 -14.75 -4.35 17.37
CA LYS A 293 -14.57 -4.79 18.76
C LYS A 293 -13.72 -3.82 19.58
N LYS A 294 -12.61 -3.32 19.03
CA LYS A 294 -11.79 -2.28 19.68
C LYS A 294 -12.60 -1.01 19.98
N ILE A 295 -13.45 -0.56 19.06
CA ILE A 295 -14.33 0.60 19.27
C ILE A 295 -15.40 0.32 20.34
N ILE A 296 -15.96 -0.90 20.37
CA ILE A 296 -16.89 -1.33 21.43
C ILE A 296 -16.21 -1.29 22.80
N ASP A 297 -14.97 -1.78 22.90
CA ASP A 297 -14.20 -1.92 24.13
C ASP A 297 -13.46 -0.65 24.58
N PHE A 298 -13.42 0.38 23.74
CA PHE A 298 -12.66 1.59 24.00
C PHE A 298 -13.20 2.37 25.22
N GLN A 299 -12.36 2.58 26.23
CA GLN A 299 -12.81 3.06 27.55
C GLN A 299 -12.87 4.59 27.69
N LYS A 300 -12.02 5.34 26.97
CA LYS A 300 -12.07 6.80 26.95
C LYS A 300 -13.22 7.28 26.07
N PRO A 301 -13.80 8.46 26.29
CA PRO A 301 -14.76 9.03 25.34
C PRO A 301 -14.14 9.08 23.94
N LEU A 302 -14.87 8.60 22.95
CA LEU A 302 -14.48 8.48 21.55
C LEU A 302 -15.45 9.30 20.71
N ILE A 303 -14.91 10.32 20.04
CA ILE A 303 -15.68 11.34 19.32
C ILE A 303 -15.38 11.23 17.82
N ALA A 304 -16.42 11.11 17.00
CA ALA A 304 -16.27 11.20 15.54
C ALA A 304 -16.48 12.64 15.09
N VAL A 305 -15.56 13.15 14.27
CA VAL A 305 -15.65 14.45 13.62
C VAL A 305 -15.71 14.22 12.11
N VAL A 306 -16.93 14.20 11.58
CA VAL A 306 -17.25 13.87 10.19
C VAL A 306 -17.07 15.11 9.31
N ASN A 307 -15.91 15.21 8.67
CA ASN A 307 -15.44 16.34 7.84
C ASN A 307 -15.96 16.32 6.38
N GLY A 308 -16.78 15.35 6.01
CA GLY A 308 -17.24 15.19 4.63
C GLY A 308 -18.08 13.93 4.45
N PRO A 309 -18.28 13.44 3.21
CA PRO A 309 -19.09 12.26 2.97
C PRO A 309 -18.52 11.00 3.66
N ALA A 310 -19.44 10.17 4.16
CA ALA A 310 -19.19 8.89 4.81
C ALA A 310 -20.00 7.78 4.11
N ILE A 311 -19.36 6.64 3.81
CA ILE A 311 -19.98 5.55 3.04
C ILE A 311 -19.73 4.19 3.72
N GLY A 312 -20.74 3.32 3.72
CA GLY A 312 -20.64 1.92 4.16
C GLY A 312 -20.27 1.81 5.63
N ILE A 313 -19.23 1.02 5.94
CA ILE A 313 -18.72 0.87 7.31
C ILE A 313 -18.38 2.21 7.97
N GLY A 314 -17.95 3.21 7.19
CA GLY A 314 -17.67 4.56 7.70
C GLY A 314 -18.89 5.30 8.25
N VAL A 315 -20.11 4.86 7.91
CA VAL A 315 -21.37 5.37 8.48
C VAL A 315 -21.81 4.50 9.66
N THR A 316 -21.74 3.18 9.53
CA THR A 316 -22.30 2.27 10.54
C THR A 316 -21.53 2.29 11.84
N VAL A 317 -20.19 2.45 11.78
CA VAL A 317 -19.36 2.59 12.99
C VAL A 317 -19.69 3.84 13.81
N LEU A 318 -20.28 4.88 13.21
CA LEU A 318 -20.62 6.13 13.90
C LEU A 318 -21.57 5.92 15.08
N ALA A 319 -22.46 4.93 14.98
CA ALA A 319 -23.38 4.56 16.07
C ALA A 319 -22.67 3.96 17.29
N LEU A 320 -21.38 3.61 17.16
CA LEU A 320 -20.54 3.15 18.25
C LEU A 320 -19.70 4.28 18.85
N PHE A 321 -19.72 5.50 18.33
CA PHE A 321 -19.04 6.63 18.97
C PHE A 321 -19.89 7.19 20.11
N ASP A 322 -19.24 7.79 21.10
CA ASP A 322 -19.95 8.41 22.23
C ASP A 322 -20.57 9.74 21.82
N THR A 323 -20.01 10.41 20.81
CA THR A 323 -20.56 11.62 20.20
C THR A 323 -20.07 11.75 18.76
N VAL A 324 -20.95 12.22 17.87
CA VAL A 324 -20.65 12.47 16.47
C VAL A 324 -20.95 13.93 16.13
N TYR A 325 -19.96 14.63 15.59
CA TYR A 325 -20.11 15.98 15.01
C TYR A 325 -19.90 15.92 13.51
N ALA A 326 -20.67 16.70 12.75
CA ALA A 326 -20.58 16.69 11.29
C ALA A 326 -20.54 18.10 10.70
N THR A 327 -19.85 18.27 9.58
CA THR A 327 -20.00 19.48 8.75
C THR A 327 -21.32 19.44 7.99
N GLU A 328 -21.92 20.58 7.69
CA GLU A 328 -23.11 20.69 6.82
C GLU A 328 -22.98 19.97 5.49
N ARG A 329 -21.77 19.92 4.91
CA ARG A 329 -21.52 19.21 3.64
C ARG A 329 -21.49 17.69 3.77
N ALA A 330 -21.48 17.14 5.00
CA ALA A 330 -21.38 15.71 5.20
C ALA A 330 -22.64 15.01 4.68
N THR A 331 -22.42 13.87 4.02
CA THR A 331 -23.51 13.01 3.55
C THR A 331 -23.23 11.57 3.92
N PHE A 332 -24.26 10.81 4.22
CA PHE A 332 -24.15 9.45 4.75
C PHE A 332 -24.88 8.49 3.83
N ASN A 333 -24.25 7.37 3.50
CA ASN A 333 -24.83 6.35 2.64
C ASN A 333 -24.35 4.94 3.00
N THR A 334 -25.28 4.00 3.13
CA THR A 334 -25.01 2.59 3.43
C THR A 334 -25.50 1.71 2.26
N PRO A 335 -24.72 1.56 1.17
CA PRO A 335 -25.17 0.92 -0.07
C PRO A 335 -25.18 -0.62 -0.01
N PHE A 336 -25.58 -1.22 1.11
CA PHE A 336 -25.48 -2.66 1.36
C PHE A 336 -26.23 -3.49 0.33
N THR A 337 -27.54 -3.30 0.18
CA THR A 337 -28.33 -4.13 -0.74
C THR A 337 -28.01 -3.85 -2.20
N LYS A 338 -27.55 -2.64 -2.53
CA LYS A 338 -26.99 -2.31 -3.86
C LYS A 338 -25.72 -3.12 -4.20
N LEU A 339 -24.97 -3.54 -3.19
CA LEU A 339 -23.79 -4.40 -3.29
C LEU A 339 -24.10 -5.87 -2.93
N ALA A 340 -25.38 -6.21 -2.77
CA ALA A 340 -25.86 -7.50 -2.27
C ALA A 340 -25.20 -7.95 -0.94
N LEU A 341 -24.83 -6.98 -0.12
CA LEU A 341 -24.37 -7.11 1.27
C LEU A 341 -25.53 -6.82 2.23
N HIS A 342 -25.24 -6.89 3.53
CA HIS A 342 -26.16 -6.58 4.62
C HIS A 342 -25.50 -5.65 5.64
N PRO A 343 -26.27 -5.14 6.62
CA PRO A 343 -25.74 -4.25 7.65
C PRO A 343 -24.59 -4.85 8.46
N GLU A 344 -23.63 -4.00 8.82
CA GLU A 344 -22.40 -4.36 9.55
C GLU A 344 -22.09 -3.35 10.66
N ALA A 345 -21.02 -3.59 11.43
CA ALA A 345 -20.56 -2.76 12.55
C ALA A 345 -21.65 -2.46 13.60
N CYS A 346 -22.44 -3.49 13.93
CA CYS A 346 -23.58 -3.47 14.84
C CYS A 346 -24.77 -2.62 14.38
N SER A 347 -24.77 -2.12 13.14
CA SER A 347 -25.84 -1.23 12.67
C SER A 347 -27.21 -1.90 12.59
N SER A 348 -27.28 -3.23 12.45
CA SER A 348 -28.56 -3.95 12.53
C SER A 348 -29.23 -3.83 13.91
N TYR A 349 -28.45 -3.53 14.95
CA TYR A 349 -28.89 -3.37 16.32
C TYR A 349 -28.98 -1.91 16.77
N THR A 350 -27.96 -1.11 16.43
CA THR A 350 -27.81 0.27 16.92
C THR A 350 -28.69 1.24 16.16
N PHE A 351 -28.83 1.14 14.83
CA PHE A 351 -29.63 2.09 14.08
C PHE A 351 -31.11 2.05 14.49
N PRO A 352 -31.79 0.89 14.59
CA PRO A 352 -33.17 0.86 15.05
C PRO A 352 -33.39 1.49 16.44
N ARG A 353 -32.39 1.47 17.32
CA ARG A 353 -32.45 2.10 18.65
C ARG A 353 -32.22 3.61 18.62
N ILE A 354 -31.37 4.09 17.72
CA ILE A 354 -31.06 5.51 17.59
C ILE A 354 -32.19 6.27 16.87
N MET A 355 -32.64 5.74 15.73
CA MET A 355 -33.53 6.46 14.79
C MET A 355 -34.91 5.80 14.61
N GLY A 356 -35.18 4.71 15.33
CA GLY A 356 -36.38 3.90 15.14
C GLY A 356 -36.28 2.92 13.96
N PRO A 357 -37.10 1.84 13.97
CA PRO A 357 -36.99 0.75 13.00
C PRO A 357 -37.31 1.18 11.57
N SER A 358 -38.30 2.05 11.36
CA SER A 358 -38.70 2.50 10.02
C SER A 358 -37.57 3.26 9.31
N LYS A 359 -36.92 4.19 10.01
CA LYS A 359 -35.81 4.97 9.46
C LYS A 359 -34.58 4.10 9.24
N ALA A 360 -34.30 3.19 10.17
CA ALA A 360 -33.21 2.23 10.03
C ALA A 360 -33.38 1.35 8.77
N ILE A 361 -34.60 0.90 8.46
CA ILE A 361 -34.88 0.12 7.24
C ILE A 361 -34.62 0.95 5.98
N GLU A 362 -35.08 2.21 5.92
CA GLU A 362 -34.81 3.09 4.76
C GLU A 362 -33.30 3.21 4.48
N ILE A 363 -32.51 3.38 5.54
CA ILE A 363 -31.06 3.58 5.43
C ILE A 363 -30.35 2.27 5.12
N LEU A 364 -30.59 1.23 5.91
CA LEU A 364 -29.85 -0.04 5.86
C LEU A 364 -30.28 -0.96 4.72
N MET A 365 -31.57 -1.05 4.43
CA MET A 365 -32.11 -1.97 3.43
C MET A 365 -32.36 -1.28 2.09
N PHE A 366 -32.86 -0.03 2.11
CA PHE A 366 -33.17 0.70 0.88
C PHE A 366 -32.06 1.66 0.43
N ASN A 367 -30.92 1.69 1.14
CA ASN A 367 -29.75 2.48 0.81
C ASN A 367 -30.06 3.98 0.67
N LYS A 368 -30.98 4.49 1.49
CA LYS A 368 -31.30 5.91 1.49
C LYS A 368 -30.07 6.70 1.91
N LYS A 369 -29.59 7.54 1.00
CA LYS A 369 -28.60 8.58 1.32
C LYS A 369 -29.29 9.68 2.13
N PHE A 370 -28.60 10.20 3.13
CA PHE A 370 -29.11 11.27 3.98
C PHE A 370 -28.04 12.32 4.29
N THR A 371 -28.48 13.52 4.63
CA THR A 371 -27.66 14.72 4.90
C THR A 371 -27.21 14.77 6.36
N ALA A 372 -26.24 15.64 6.67
CA ALA A 372 -25.85 15.95 8.05
C ALA A 372 -27.02 16.41 8.92
N ARG A 373 -27.91 17.23 8.37
CA ARG A 373 -29.09 17.72 9.08
C ARG A 373 -30.05 16.57 9.41
N GLU A 374 -30.38 15.73 8.43
CA GLU A 374 -31.20 14.55 8.67
C GLU A 374 -30.55 13.58 9.66
N ALA A 375 -29.23 13.38 9.59
CA ALA A 375 -28.47 12.56 10.52
C ALA A 375 -28.57 13.10 11.96
N CYS A 376 -28.64 14.41 12.12
CA CYS A 376 -28.85 15.09 13.40
C CYS A 376 -30.28 14.90 13.91
N ASP A 377 -31.27 15.11 13.04
CA ASP A 377 -32.69 15.02 13.40
C ASP A 377 -33.09 13.58 13.80
N ILE A 378 -32.37 12.56 13.32
CA ILE A 378 -32.59 11.15 13.66
C ILE A 378 -31.67 10.62 14.78
N GLY A 379 -30.86 11.49 15.39
CA GLY A 379 -30.03 11.16 16.56
C GLY A 379 -28.71 10.46 16.28
N LEU A 380 -28.30 10.27 15.02
CA LEU A 380 -26.98 9.70 14.69
C LEU A 380 -25.84 10.73 14.86
N VAL A 381 -26.14 12.00 14.58
CA VAL A 381 -25.22 13.14 14.75
C VAL A 381 -25.72 14.00 15.90
N ALA A 382 -24.83 14.38 16.81
CA ALA A 382 -25.19 15.22 17.95
C ALA A 382 -25.36 16.70 17.53
N GLU A 383 -24.50 17.18 16.62
CA GLU A 383 -24.54 18.55 16.14
C GLU A 383 -23.88 18.70 14.76
N VAL A 384 -24.43 19.62 13.96
CA VAL A 384 -23.94 19.97 12.63
C VAL A 384 -23.40 21.39 12.67
N PHE A 385 -22.20 21.61 12.14
CA PHE A 385 -21.57 22.92 12.11
C PHE A 385 -21.35 23.42 10.67
N PRO A 386 -21.30 24.74 10.44
CA PRO A 386 -21.06 25.31 9.12
C PRO A 386 -19.72 24.87 8.53
N ASP A 387 -19.68 24.57 7.23
CA ASP A 387 -18.49 24.00 6.60
C ASP A 387 -17.25 24.92 6.66
N ASN A 388 -17.47 26.23 6.52
CA ASN A 388 -16.41 27.24 6.50
C ASN A 388 -15.72 27.44 7.88
N SER A 389 -16.35 27.00 8.96
CA SER A 389 -15.88 27.17 10.34
C SER A 389 -15.79 25.86 11.12
N PHE A 390 -16.12 24.73 10.47
CA PHE A 390 -16.26 23.40 11.04
C PHE A 390 -15.14 23.05 12.03
N HIS A 391 -13.89 23.03 11.57
CA HIS A 391 -12.75 22.65 12.41
C HIS A 391 -12.51 23.61 13.57
N ARG A 392 -12.77 24.91 13.38
CA ARG A 392 -12.56 25.92 14.43
C ARG A 392 -13.59 25.77 15.55
N GLU A 393 -14.86 25.62 15.18
CA GLU A 393 -15.97 25.51 16.14
C GLU A 393 -15.91 24.19 16.91
N VAL A 394 -15.73 23.07 16.21
CA VAL A 394 -15.55 21.76 16.86
C VAL A 394 -14.34 21.78 17.79
N ARG A 395 -13.19 22.33 17.36
CA ARG A 395 -11.99 22.42 18.22
C ARG A 395 -12.22 23.30 19.45
N THR A 396 -13.00 24.37 19.34
CA THR A 396 -13.36 25.22 20.48
C THR A 396 -14.17 24.43 21.49
N LYS A 397 -15.17 23.67 21.04
CA LYS A 397 -15.99 22.80 21.89
C LYS A 397 -15.17 21.70 22.56
N LEU A 398 -14.30 21.03 21.81
CA LEU A 398 -13.40 19.99 22.32
C LEU A 398 -12.42 20.53 23.37
N LYS A 399 -11.92 21.76 23.22
CA LYS A 399 -11.07 22.41 24.24
C LYS A 399 -11.80 22.63 25.56
N GLU A 400 -13.10 22.91 25.53
CA GLU A 400 -13.90 23.01 26.75
C GLU A 400 -14.09 21.65 27.41
N TYR A 401 -14.37 20.60 26.62
CA TYR A 401 -14.46 19.23 27.15
C TYR A 401 -13.14 18.71 27.72
N ALA A 402 -12.01 19.15 27.19
CA ALA A 402 -10.69 18.75 27.69
C ALA A 402 -10.38 19.30 29.09
N LYS A 403 -11.17 20.25 29.60
CA LYS A 403 -11.06 20.76 30.98
C LYS A 403 -11.80 19.88 32.00
N LEU A 404 -12.60 18.93 31.55
CA LEU A 404 -13.39 18.05 32.42
C LEU A 404 -12.51 16.96 33.06
N PRO A 405 -12.86 16.45 34.26
CA PRO A 405 -12.06 15.42 34.92
C PRO A 405 -12.08 14.08 34.15
N LYS A 406 -10.92 13.65 33.63
CA LYS A 406 -10.79 12.45 32.78
C LYS A 406 -11.36 11.17 33.41
N ASN A 407 -11.07 10.93 34.69
CA ASN A 407 -11.53 9.71 35.38
C ASN A 407 -13.05 9.69 35.56
N CYS A 408 -13.67 10.87 35.72
CA CYS A 408 -15.13 10.98 35.80
C CYS A 408 -15.76 10.64 34.45
N LEU A 409 -15.23 11.19 33.35
CA LEU A 409 -15.71 10.89 32.01
C LEU A 409 -15.58 9.41 31.64
N THR A 410 -14.44 8.79 31.93
CA THR A 410 -14.22 7.35 31.70
C THR A 410 -15.22 6.52 32.51
N ALA A 411 -15.38 6.80 33.81
CA ALA A 411 -16.33 6.07 34.66
C ALA A 411 -17.79 6.25 34.18
N SER A 412 -18.19 7.47 33.82
CA SER A 412 -19.53 7.74 33.28
C SER A 412 -19.78 7.02 31.96
N LYS A 413 -18.79 6.98 31.06
CA LYS A 413 -18.89 6.21 29.82
C LYS A 413 -19.08 4.72 30.10
N LEU A 414 -18.27 4.14 30.98
CA LEU A 414 -18.37 2.71 31.31
C LEU A 414 -19.77 2.35 31.84
N LEU A 415 -20.32 3.16 32.75
CA LEU A 415 -21.69 2.95 33.26
C LEU A 415 -22.77 2.97 32.16
N ILE A 416 -22.62 3.83 31.15
CA ILE A 416 -23.55 3.92 30.02
C ILE A 416 -23.34 2.74 29.05
N ARG A 417 -22.08 2.42 28.76
CA ARG A 417 -21.66 1.49 27.69
C ARG A 417 -21.74 0.03 28.10
N ASP A 418 -21.40 -0.29 29.35
CA ASP A 418 -21.26 -1.67 29.83
C ASP A 418 -22.59 -2.45 29.75
N MET A 419 -23.73 -1.78 29.86
CA MET A 419 -25.05 -2.40 29.73
C MET A 419 -25.32 -3.00 28.35
N GLU A 420 -24.72 -2.43 27.30
CA GLU A 420 -24.94 -2.83 25.90
C GLU A 420 -23.75 -3.63 25.33
N LYS A 421 -22.63 -3.66 26.05
CA LYS A 421 -21.34 -4.14 25.55
C LYS A 421 -21.37 -5.60 25.09
N GLU A 422 -21.89 -6.49 25.94
CA GLU A 422 -22.01 -7.92 25.60
C GLU A 422 -22.90 -8.12 24.38
N LYS A 423 -24.01 -7.37 24.30
CA LYS A 423 -24.93 -7.46 23.17
C LYS A 423 -24.31 -6.95 21.87
N LEU A 424 -23.54 -5.88 21.92
CA LEU A 424 -22.81 -5.35 20.77
C LEU A 424 -21.77 -6.36 20.25
N HIS A 425 -21.04 -7.03 21.13
CA HIS A 425 -20.12 -8.10 20.76
C HIS A 425 -20.84 -9.27 20.07
N GLU A 426 -21.97 -9.72 20.63
CA GLU A 426 -22.80 -10.78 20.04
C GLU A 426 -23.32 -10.40 18.64
N VAL A 427 -23.83 -9.17 18.48
CA VAL A 427 -24.34 -8.67 17.20
C VAL A 427 -23.20 -8.54 16.18
N CYS A 428 -22.06 -7.97 16.59
CA CYS A 428 -20.87 -7.86 15.75
C CYS A 428 -20.48 -9.22 15.20
N ASP A 429 -20.40 -10.24 16.05
CA ASP A 429 -20.01 -11.59 15.65
C ASP A 429 -21.00 -12.20 14.65
N LYS A 430 -22.31 -12.06 14.89
CA LYS A 430 -23.36 -12.53 13.98
C LYS A 430 -23.33 -11.84 12.62
N GLU A 431 -23.18 -10.51 12.59
CA GLU A 431 -23.10 -9.75 11.34
C GLU A 431 -21.89 -10.17 10.51
N PHE A 432 -20.73 -10.38 11.15
CA PHE A 432 -19.50 -10.80 10.49
C PHE A 432 -19.55 -12.24 9.96
N GLU A 433 -20.15 -13.19 10.69
CA GLU A 433 -20.35 -14.54 10.18
C GLU A 433 -21.20 -14.55 8.90
N LEU A 434 -22.20 -13.68 8.84
CA LEU A 434 -23.02 -13.50 7.65
C LEU A 434 -22.26 -12.80 6.51
N ILE A 435 -21.38 -11.83 6.81
CA ILE A 435 -20.69 -11.04 5.77
C ILE A 435 -19.67 -11.88 5.03
N GLN A 436 -18.99 -12.79 5.73
CA GLN A 436 -18.12 -13.76 5.10
C GLN A 436 -18.87 -14.68 4.12
N LYS A 437 -20.10 -15.07 4.44
CA LYS A 437 -20.94 -15.89 3.55
C LYS A 437 -21.44 -15.09 2.34
N ARG A 438 -21.90 -13.85 2.55
CA ARG A 438 -22.51 -13.01 1.51
C ARG A 438 -21.48 -12.39 0.56
N ALA A 439 -20.33 -11.93 1.05
CA ALA A 439 -19.27 -11.35 0.23
C ALA A 439 -18.75 -12.34 -0.84
N ASN A 440 -18.76 -13.63 -0.53
CA ASN A 440 -18.34 -14.69 -1.46
C ASN A 440 -19.46 -15.20 -2.39
N SER A 441 -20.67 -14.66 -2.27
CA SER A 441 -21.80 -15.07 -3.10
C SER A 441 -21.67 -14.56 -4.54
N LYS A 442 -22.23 -15.30 -5.50
CA LYS A 442 -22.28 -14.88 -6.91
C LYS A 442 -22.99 -13.53 -7.07
N GLU A 443 -24.07 -13.34 -6.32
CA GLU A 443 -24.89 -12.12 -6.32
C GLU A 443 -24.09 -10.88 -5.91
N SER A 444 -23.29 -10.96 -4.84
CA SER A 444 -22.41 -9.87 -4.39
C SER A 444 -21.33 -9.55 -5.43
N LEU A 445 -20.67 -10.57 -5.97
CA LEU A 445 -19.64 -10.37 -6.99
C LEU A 445 -20.19 -9.73 -8.27
N GLU A 446 -21.39 -10.12 -8.71
CA GLU A 446 -22.07 -9.50 -9.84
C GLU A 446 -22.49 -8.05 -9.53
N ALA A 447 -23.00 -7.79 -8.33
CA ALA A 447 -23.36 -6.44 -7.90
C ALA A 447 -22.13 -5.50 -7.86
N ILE A 448 -21.00 -5.97 -7.33
CA ILE A 448 -19.74 -5.22 -7.31
C ILE A 448 -19.24 -4.96 -8.73
N LYS A 449 -19.25 -5.97 -9.62
CA LYS A 449 -18.88 -5.79 -11.04
C LYS A 449 -19.75 -4.73 -11.73
N ASN A 450 -21.07 -4.79 -11.52
CA ASN A 450 -22.01 -3.82 -12.08
C ASN A 450 -21.77 -2.40 -11.55
N PHE A 451 -21.39 -2.26 -10.28
CA PHE A 451 -21.05 -0.98 -9.67
C PHE A 451 -19.86 -0.31 -10.37
N PHE A 452 -18.77 -1.05 -10.63
CA PHE A 452 -17.60 -0.53 -11.34
C PHE A 452 -17.88 -0.24 -12.83
N GLN A 453 -18.66 -1.08 -13.51
CA GLN A 453 -19.03 -0.86 -14.91
C GLN A 453 -19.88 0.40 -15.13
N LYS A 454 -20.79 0.72 -14.20
CA LYS A 454 -21.57 1.96 -14.25
C LYS A 454 -20.72 3.20 -14.02
N LYS A 455 -19.66 3.10 -13.21
CA LYS A 455 -18.73 4.18 -12.92
C LYS A 455 -17.80 4.52 -14.09
N ALA A 456 -17.51 3.55 -14.97
CA ALA A 456 -16.70 3.73 -16.17
C ALA A 456 -17.46 4.34 -17.37
N LYS A 457 -18.79 4.47 -17.27
CA LYS A 457 -19.67 5.06 -18.30
C LYS A 457 -20.11 6.50 -17.98
N LEU A 458 -19.68 7.02 -16.84
CA LEU A 458 -19.81 8.43 -16.42
C LEU A 458 -18.44 9.08 -16.56
#